data_AF-A0A954K0V8-F1
#
_entry.id   AF-A0A954K0V8-F1
#
_cell.length_a   1.000
_cell.length_b   1.000
_cell.length_c   1.000
_cell.angle_alpha   90.00
_cell.angle_beta   90.00
_cell.angle_gamma   90.00
#
_symmetry.space_group_name_H-M   'P 1'
#
loop_
_entity.id
_entity.type
_entity.pdbx_description
1 polymer ?
#
loop_
_entity_poly.entity_id
_entity_poly.type
_entity_poly.pdbx_seq_one_letter_code
_entity_poly.pdbx_strand_id
1 'polypeptide(L)'
;MLKQLLNRIWKNSDCRYKSNRRSRWPANWNGIAANCAEMLESRQLLTLFVIDTLTDNADDANGISDGLLSLREAITASNSNAAFGDAPAGAADGDLIVFRDDLAGGTLTIGSGEFGISDDLSILTGGASSLTIDAGGLSRIFNIDTTGFNGSNHNVLISGLSLINGESLNNGGAVRIADSAHVSLSQMTISSSHAAESGGGVYAGNGVLNVAGVTLNSNSASGNLASQGGGAIFNNGGTLTIDGTSSLVTISNNTADGTAGSGGGIFSIGGAVTVTSANLTFNAANRAGGGIEVVDGTVSLTDVNLINNDAGSAAPAPGNGGGLHVTGSADVMVSGGSVFGNIASREGGGLWNSTGTMTISNGTLIQGNAASGDAADDGGGGIFNNGGTVIVDGSLAAVVITSNYADGVLGSGGGIFNNMGSVTVMHSEITANEAERAGGGIEDRNSVGTAIALTDVILDDNIVLGTDVTAPGNGGGLHVTGSGDVLISGGTVSGNIAALEGGGLWNGLGIMTINNGAVIDSNTASGVAPDDGGGGIFNNGGTLTIDGTSSLVTISNNTADGTAGSGGGIFSIGGAVTVTSANLTFNAANRAGGGIEVVDGTVSLRNVNLINNDAGSAAPAPGNGG
;
A
#
# COMPACT_ATOMS: atom_id res chain seq x y z
N MET A 1 -27.72 16.04 -28.19
CA MET A 1 -26.63 15.34 -27.46
C MET A 1 -27.12 14.12 -26.68
N LEU A 2 -28.29 14.16 -26.01
CA LEU A 2 -28.90 13.03 -25.29
C LEU A 2 -29.07 11.73 -26.14
N LYS A 3 -29.40 11.86 -27.43
CA LYS A 3 -29.48 10.73 -28.38
C LYS A 3 -28.12 10.05 -28.70
N GLN A 4 -27.00 10.71 -28.42
CA GLN A 4 -25.67 10.11 -28.65
C GLN A 4 -25.12 9.40 -27.41
N LEU A 5 -25.59 9.72 -26.20
CA LEU A 5 -25.25 8.98 -24.98
C LEU A 5 -25.94 7.60 -24.95
N LEU A 6 -27.23 7.53 -25.30
CA LEU A 6 -28.01 6.28 -25.33
C LEU A 6 -27.47 5.25 -26.34
N ASN A 7 -26.79 5.69 -27.41
CA ASN A 7 -26.24 4.79 -28.43
C ASN A 7 -24.85 4.20 -28.09
N ARG A 8 -24.19 4.64 -27.01
CA ARG A 8 -22.90 4.09 -26.58
C ARG A 8 -23.02 2.92 -25.59
N ILE A 9 -24.17 2.74 -24.96
CA ILE A 9 -24.40 1.68 -23.96
C ILE A 9 -24.80 0.34 -24.61
N TRP A 10 -25.25 0.32 -25.88
CA TRP A 10 -25.84 -0.86 -26.52
C TRP A 10 -25.13 -1.32 -27.81
N LYS A 11 -23.83 -1.58 -27.75
CA LYS A 11 -23.11 -2.36 -28.78
C LYS A 11 -22.21 -3.41 -28.15
N ASN A 12 -22.81 -4.46 -27.59
CA ASN A 12 -22.11 -5.72 -27.35
C ASN A 12 -23.08 -6.91 -27.40
N SER A 13 -23.69 -7.11 -28.56
CA SER A 13 -24.44 -8.33 -28.86
C SER A 13 -24.60 -8.51 -30.38
N ASP A 14 -23.47 -8.66 -31.09
CA ASP A 14 -23.47 -9.15 -32.47
C ASP A 14 -22.82 -10.53 -32.51
N CYS A 15 -23.69 -11.54 -32.44
CA CYS A 15 -23.37 -12.95 -32.64
C CYS A 15 -22.97 -13.15 -34.12
N ARG A 16 -21.68 -13.05 -34.46
CA ARG A 16 -21.17 -13.39 -35.80
C ARG A 16 -20.75 -14.86 -35.86
N TYR A 17 -21.64 -15.68 -36.43
CA TYR A 17 -21.31 -17.03 -36.88
C TYR A 17 -20.31 -16.96 -38.06
N LYS A 18 -19.03 -17.28 -37.82
CA LYS A 18 -18.04 -17.53 -38.88
C LYS A 18 -18.20 -18.98 -39.35
N SER A 19 -18.94 -19.22 -40.43
CA SER A 19 -18.88 -20.51 -41.13
C SER A 19 -17.73 -20.52 -42.15
N ASN A 20 -16.77 -21.43 -42.00
CA ASN A 20 -15.81 -21.72 -43.07
C ASN A 20 -15.57 -23.23 -43.22
N ARG A 21 -15.74 -23.69 -44.46
CA ARG A 21 -15.24 -24.93 -45.11
C ARG A 21 -16.02 -26.25 -44.98
N ARG A 22 -16.80 -26.50 -46.06
CA ARG A 22 -16.84 -27.70 -46.94
C ARG A 22 -16.54 -29.09 -46.33
N SER A 23 -17.58 -29.92 -46.23
CA SER A 23 -17.52 -31.34 -46.65
C SER A 23 -18.92 -31.81 -47.11
N ARG A 24 -18.96 -32.97 -47.78
CA ARG A 24 -19.87 -33.32 -48.88
C ARG A 24 -20.65 -34.61 -48.51
N TRP A 25 -21.94 -34.69 -48.88
CA TRP A 25 -22.87 -35.85 -49.00
C TRP A 25 -23.96 -36.12 -47.92
N PRO A 26 -25.13 -36.71 -48.30
CA PRO A 26 -26.46 -36.33 -47.79
C PRO A 26 -27.26 -37.46 -47.07
N ALA A 27 -28.31 -37.08 -46.33
CA ALA A 27 -29.72 -37.55 -46.45
C ALA A 27 -30.55 -37.48 -45.13
N ASN A 28 -31.81 -37.01 -45.31
CA ASN A 28 -33.06 -37.32 -44.60
C ASN A 28 -33.40 -36.77 -43.18
N TRP A 29 -34.24 -35.73 -43.22
CA TRP A 29 -35.48 -35.42 -42.46
C TRP A 29 -35.79 -36.13 -41.11
N ASN A 30 -36.02 -35.32 -40.06
CA ASN A 30 -37.33 -35.18 -39.40
C ASN A 30 -37.34 -33.95 -38.47
N GLY A 31 -38.46 -33.22 -38.47
CA GLY A 31 -38.56 -31.87 -37.94
C GLY A 31 -38.78 -31.73 -36.43
N ILE A 32 -38.52 -30.51 -35.97
CA ILE A 32 -39.36 -29.67 -35.11
C ILE A 32 -38.94 -28.24 -35.48
N ALA A 33 -39.83 -27.47 -36.11
CA ALA A 33 -39.64 -26.04 -36.25
C ALA A 33 -39.87 -25.42 -34.87
N ALA A 34 -38.81 -25.31 -34.07
CA ALA A 34 -38.83 -24.48 -32.88
C ALA A 34 -38.94 -23.03 -33.38
N ASN A 35 -40.14 -22.46 -33.25
CA ASN A 35 -40.35 -21.03 -33.36
C ASN A 35 -39.34 -20.35 -32.43
N CYS A 36 -38.29 -19.75 -33.00
CA CYS A 36 -37.52 -18.71 -32.31
C CYS A 36 -38.40 -17.47 -32.26
N ALA A 37 -39.40 -17.51 -31.39
CA ALA A 37 -39.87 -16.29 -30.77
C ALA A 37 -38.83 -15.99 -29.68
N GLU A 38 -37.82 -15.18 -30.02
CA GLU A 38 -37.15 -14.44 -28.97
C GLU A 38 -38.24 -13.63 -28.28
N MET A 39 -38.45 -13.87 -26.98
CA MET A 39 -39.16 -12.89 -26.18
C MET A 39 -38.36 -11.61 -26.32
N LEU A 40 -38.96 -10.60 -26.94
CA LEU A 40 -38.50 -9.22 -26.81
C LEU A 40 -38.36 -8.98 -25.31
N GLU A 41 -37.13 -8.88 -24.80
CA GLU A 41 -36.92 -8.27 -23.50
C GLU A 41 -37.62 -6.92 -23.54
N SER A 42 -38.41 -6.64 -22.50
CA SER A 42 -39.19 -5.43 -22.44
C SER A 42 -38.23 -4.25 -22.52
N ARG A 43 -38.25 -3.49 -23.62
CA ARG A 43 -37.61 -2.17 -23.67
C ARG A 43 -38.51 -1.19 -22.92
N GLN A 44 -38.60 -1.35 -21.59
CA GLN A 44 -39.20 -0.32 -20.75
C GLN A 44 -38.20 0.85 -20.68
N LEU A 45 -38.71 2.05 -20.96
CA LEU A 45 -37.94 3.28 -20.83
C LEU A 45 -37.84 3.60 -19.34
N LEU A 46 -36.62 3.79 -18.83
CA LEU A 46 -36.36 4.35 -17.50
C LEU A 46 -37.19 5.63 -17.34
N THR A 47 -37.80 5.86 -16.16
CA THR A 47 -38.47 7.14 -15.89
C THR A 47 -37.41 8.23 -15.80
N LEU A 48 -37.67 9.38 -16.42
CA LEU A 48 -36.79 10.54 -16.34
C LEU A 48 -37.41 11.59 -15.42
N PHE A 49 -36.75 11.85 -14.29
CA PHE A 49 -37.01 12.98 -13.41
C PHE A 49 -36.07 14.12 -13.74
N VAL A 50 -36.62 15.34 -13.92
CA VAL A 50 -35.85 16.55 -14.23
C VAL A 50 -36.04 17.54 -13.08
N ILE A 51 -35.11 17.53 -12.12
CA ILE A 51 -35.16 18.36 -10.90
C ILE A 51 -35.08 19.84 -11.29
N ASP A 52 -36.03 20.63 -10.80
CA ASP A 52 -36.14 22.06 -11.12
C ASP A 52 -36.11 23.01 -9.92
N THR A 53 -35.93 22.45 -8.72
CA THR A 53 -35.67 23.21 -7.50
C THR A 53 -34.54 22.60 -6.66
N LEU A 54 -33.86 23.45 -5.90
CA LEU A 54 -32.85 23.05 -4.89
C LEU A 54 -33.41 23.12 -3.47
N THR A 55 -34.72 23.27 -3.33
CA THR A 55 -35.40 23.21 -2.04
C THR A 55 -35.49 21.77 -1.55
N ASP A 56 -35.31 21.60 -0.24
CA ASP A 56 -35.66 20.40 0.49
C ASP A 56 -36.37 20.81 1.78
N ASN A 57 -37.69 20.96 1.72
CA ASN A 57 -38.50 21.49 2.80
C ASN A 57 -39.52 20.45 3.30
N ALA A 58 -40.44 20.88 4.17
CA ALA A 58 -41.48 20.02 4.71
C ALA A 58 -42.55 19.64 3.67
N ASP A 59 -42.82 20.50 2.68
CA ASP A 59 -43.79 20.24 1.63
C ASP A 59 -43.29 19.09 0.75
N ASP A 60 -42.00 19.12 0.37
CA ASP A 60 -41.29 18.06 -0.34
C ASP A 60 -41.37 16.72 0.40
N ALA A 61 -41.16 16.73 1.71
CA ALA A 61 -41.19 15.51 2.52
C ALA A 61 -42.61 14.94 2.72
N ASN A 62 -43.64 15.77 2.61
CA ASN A 62 -45.04 15.38 2.79
C ASN A 62 -45.76 15.12 1.45
N GLY A 63 -45.06 15.26 0.32
CA GLY A 63 -45.62 15.05 -1.03
C GLY A 63 -46.67 16.09 -1.39
N ILE A 64 -46.51 17.33 -0.90
CA ILE A 64 -47.38 18.45 -1.23
C ILE A 64 -46.89 19.07 -2.54
N SER A 65 -47.73 19.00 -3.58
CA SER A 65 -47.42 19.61 -4.89
C SER A 65 -47.41 21.15 -4.77
N ASP A 66 -46.26 21.75 -5.06
CA ASP A 66 -46.04 23.20 -5.12
C ASP A 66 -45.73 23.69 -6.54
N GLY A 67 -45.63 22.75 -7.49
CA GLY A 67 -45.35 22.98 -8.90
C GLY A 67 -43.86 22.90 -9.25
N LEU A 68 -43.00 22.51 -8.31
CA LEU A 68 -41.57 22.28 -8.50
C LEU A 68 -41.24 20.83 -8.14
N LEU A 69 -40.45 20.18 -8.99
CA LEU A 69 -39.97 18.82 -8.76
C LEU A 69 -38.64 18.86 -8.00
N SER A 70 -38.64 18.45 -6.74
CA SER A 70 -37.45 18.36 -5.90
C SER A 70 -36.76 16.99 -5.95
N LEU A 71 -35.51 16.93 -5.48
CA LEU A 71 -34.76 15.67 -5.39
C LEU A 71 -35.46 14.66 -4.46
N ARG A 72 -36.07 15.13 -3.36
CA ARG A 72 -36.76 14.25 -2.40
C ARG A 72 -37.97 13.58 -3.03
N GLU A 73 -38.77 14.34 -3.77
CA GLU A 73 -39.94 13.81 -4.46
C GLU A 73 -39.54 12.77 -5.50
N ALA A 74 -38.54 13.08 -6.33
CA ALA A 74 -38.04 12.17 -7.35
C ALA A 74 -37.53 10.84 -6.75
N ILE A 75 -36.73 10.89 -5.68
CA ILE A 75 -36.26 9.69 -5.00
C ILE A 75 -37.42 8.91 -4.38
N THR A 76 -38.39 9.59 -3.77
CA THR A 76 -39.56 8.94 -3.15
C THR A 76 -40.44 8.25 -4.20
N ALA A 77 -40.63 8.89 -5.35
CA ALA A 77 -41.38 8.32 -6.46
C ALA A 77 -40.65 7.16 -7.13
N SER A 78 -39.31 7.23 -7.22
CA SER A 78 -38.47 6.12 -7.70
C SER A 78 -38.63 4.91 -6.76
N ASN A 79 -38.37 5.10 -5.46
CA ASN A 79 -38.45 4.05 -4.46
C ASN A 79 -39.80 3.33 -4.39
N SER A 80 -40.90 4.06 -4.61
CA SER A 80 -42.25 3.54 -4.49
C SER A 80 -42.85 3.06 -5.81
N ASN A 81 -42.22 3.35 -6.95
CA ASN A 81 -42.79 3.17 -8.28
C ASN A 81 -44.20 3.78 -8.42
N ALA A 82 -44.46 4.87 -7.68
CA ALA A 82 -45.72 5.57 -7.60
C ALA A 82 -45.48 7.09 -7.61
N ALA A 83 -46.44 7.87 -8.11
CA ALA A 83 -46.31 9.31 -8.12
C ALA A 83 -46.29 9.86 -6.69
N PHE A 84 -45.48 10.88 -6.44
CA PHE A 84 -45.32 11.49 -5.12
C PHE A 84 -45.02 12.99 -5.28
N GLY A 85 -45.84 13.85 -4.67
CA GLY A 85 -45.73 15.29 -4.88
C GLY A 85 -45.87 15.67 -6.35
N ASP A 86 -44.92 16.44 -6.87
CA ASP A 86 -44.82 16.81 -8.28
C ASP A 86 -44.10 15.75 -9.16
N ALA A 87 -43.55 14.68 -8.55
CA ALA A 87 -42.89 13.61 -9.26
C ALA A 87 -43.88 12.58 -9.84
N PRO A 88 -43.79 12.22 -11.14
CA PRO A 88 -44.53 11.09 -11.71
C PRO A 88 -44.07 9.76 -11.09
N ALA A 89 -44.81 8.67 -11.33
CA ALA A 89 -44.41 7.35 -10.86
C ALA A 89 -43.08 6.89 -11.49
N GLY A 90 -42.18 6.33 -10.67
CA GLY A 90 -40.96 5.64 -11.12
C GLY A 90 -41.23 4.33 -11.87
N ALA A 91 -40.17 3.74 -12.40
CA ALA A 91 -40.19 2.48 -13.14
C ALA A 91 -39.50 1.34 -12.38
N ALA A 92 -40.10 0.16 -12.41
CA ALA A 92 -39.66 -0.99 -11.61
C ALA A 92 -38.26 -1.54 -11.96
N ASP A 93 -37.74 -1.21 -13.16
CA ASP A 93 -36.41 -1.63 -13.63
C ASP A 93 -35.41 -0.46 -13.60
N GLY A 94 -35.73 0.59 -12.84
CA GLY A 94 -34.87 1.70 -12.47
C GLY A 94 -35.22 3.05 -13.11
N ASP A 95 -34.64 4.10 -12.53
CA ASP A 95 -34.97 5.48 -12.85
C ASP A 95 -33.74 6.37 -13.12
N LEU A 96 -33.95 7.48 -13.84
CA LEU A 96 -32.93 8.48 -14.14
C LEU A 96 -33.36 9.84 -13.59
N ILE A 97 -32.58 10.37 -12.66
CA ILE A 97 -32.73 11.71 -12.08
C ILE A 97 -31.64 12.62 -12.66
N VAL A 98 -32.05 13.72 -13.26
CA VAL A 98 -31.15 14.78 -13.76
C VAL A 98 -31.56 16.14 -13.23
N PHE A 99 -30.58 17.03 -13.02
CA PHE A 99 -30.85 18.42 -12.66
C PHE A 99 -30.99 19.29 -13.92
N ARG A 100 -31.85 20.31 -13.86
CA ARG A 100 -31.86 21.33 -14.91
C ARG A 100 -30.56 22.13 -14.91
N ASP A 101 -30.17 22.55 -16.10
CA ASP A 101 -28.94 23.31 -16.32
C ASP A 101 -28.93 24.67 -15.60
N ASP A 102 -30.10 25.27 -15.33
CA ASP A 102 -30.21 26.54 -14.62
C ASP A 102 -29.98 26.43 -13.10
N LEU A 103 -29.83 25.21 -12.56
CA LEU A 103 -29.45 24.96 -11.17
C LEU A 103 -27.92 24.84 -10.97
N ALA A 104 -27.12 24.96 -12.03
CA ALA A 104 -25.66 24.82 -11.99
C ALA A 104 -25.01 25.77 -10.96
N GLY A 105 -24.06 25.25 -10.18
CA GLY A 105 -23.39 26.01 -9.12
C GLY A 105 -24.23 26.23 -7.86
N GLY A 106 -25.48 25.75 -7.83
CA GLY A 106 -26.36 25.89 -6.68
C GLY A 106 -26.07 24.89 -5.55
N THR A 107 -26.60 25.20 -4.37
CA THR A 107 -26.54 24.36 -3.18
C THR A 107 -27.94 23.97 -2.75
N LEU A 108 -28.19 22.65 -2.67
CA LEU A 108 -29.35 22.08 -1.99
C LEU A 108 -28.95 21.86 -0.52
N THR A 109 -29.63 22.54 0.39
CA THR A 109 -29.48 22.31 1.84
C THR A 109 -30.55 21.35 2.32
N ILE A 110 -30.16 20.26 2.99
CA ILE A 110 -31.11 19.27 3.50
C ILE A 110 -31.92 19.87 4.65
N GLY A 111 -33.25 19.88 4.51
CA GLY A 111 -34.18 20.36 5.54
C GLY A 111 -35.01 19.25 6.19
N SER A 112 -35.08 18.07 5.58
CA SER A 112 -36.01 17.00 5.98
C SER A 112 -35.33 15.65 6.24
N GLY A 113 -34.05 15.66 6.63
CA GLY A 113 -33.25 14.47 6.93
C GLY A 113 -32.67 13.80 5.67
N GLU A 114 -31.98 12.66 5.85
CA GLU A 114 -31.27 11.98 4.76
C GLU A 114 -32.17 11.60 3.56
N PHE A 115 -31.56 11.42 2.39
CA PHE A 115 -32.20 10.83 1.21
C PHE A 115 -32.06 9.31 1.25
N GLY A 116 -33.16 8.61 1.51
CA GLY A 116 -33.22 7.15 1.45
C GLY A 116 -33.41 6.67 0.01
N ILE A 117 -32.53 5.80 -0.49
CA ILE A 117 -32.62 5.17 -1.81
C ILE A 117 -32.84 3.67 -1.59
N SER A 118 -33.94 3.13 -2.11
CA SER A 118 -34.29 1.72 -1.98
C SER A 118 -34.59 1.02 -3.30
N ASP A 119 -34.47 1.72 -4.43
CA ASP A 119 -34.67 1.18 -5.78
C ASP A 119 -33.49 1.57 -6.69
N ASP A 120 -33.42 0.95 -7.86
CA ASP A 120 -32.42 1.20 -8.87
C ASP A 120 -32.57 2.60 -9.44
N LEU A 121 -31.54 3.44 -9.32
CA LEU A 121 -31.60 4.78 -9.89
C LEU A 121 -30.23 5.34 -10.25
N SER A 122 -30.23 6.27 -11.18
CA SER A 122 -29.07 7.08 -11.55
C SER A 122 -29.34 8.55 -11.25
N ILE A 123 -28.49 9.19 -10.44
CA ILE A 123 -28.51 10.64 -10.20
C ILE A 123 -27.32 11.25 -10.94
N LEU A 124 -27.61 12.12 -11.91
CA LEU A 124 -26.60 12.82 -12.69
C LEU A 124 -26.86 14.32 -12.62
N THR A 125 -25.80 15.14 -12.57
CA THR A 125 -25.99 16.59 -12.67
C THR A 125 -26.46 17.07 -14.05
N GLY A 126 -26.38 16.23 -15.09
CA GLY A 126 -26.74 16.63 -16.46
C GLY A 126 -25.74 17.64 -17.04
N GLY A 127 -26.22 18.79 -17.53
CA GLY A 127 -25.37 19.91 -17.95
C GLY A 127 -24.99 20.86 -16.82
N ALA A 128 -25.56 20.70 -15.61
CA ALA A 128 -25.24 21.51 -14.46
C ALA A 128 -23.87 21.13 -13.88
N SER A 129 -22.83 21.89 -14.19
CA SER A 129 -21.53 21.69 -13.54
C SER A 129 -21.59 22.16 -12.07
N SER A 130 -21.05 21.35 -11.15
CA SER A 130 -20.83 21.72 -9.73
C SER A 130 -22.12 21.97 -8.92
N LEU A 131 -22.94 20.95 -8.71
CA LEU A 131 -24.07 21.01 -7.77
C LEU A 131 -23.63 20.52 -6.38
N THR A 132 -23.99 21.25 -5.32
CA THR A 132 -23.70 20.85 -3.94
C THR A 132 -24.95 20.38 -3.22
N ILE A 133 -24.84 19.28 -2.47
CA ILE A 133 -25.79 18.86 -1.44
C ILE A 133 -25.09 19.03 -0.09
N ASP A 134 -25.64 19.91 0.74
CA ASP A 134 -25.11 20.26 2.06
C ASP A 134 -26.06 19.76 3.16
N ALA A 135 -25.59 18.84 4.00
CA ALA A 135 -26.36 18.37 5.15
C ALA A 135 -26.22 19.26 6.40
N GLY A 136 -25.36 20.29 6.35
CA GLY A 136 -25.21 21.28 7.41
C GLY A 136 -24.75 20.73 8.76
N GLY A 137 -24.20 19.51 8.80
CA GLY A 137 -23.87 18.79 10.04
C GLY A 137 -25.08 18.26 10.80
N LEU A 138 -26.24 18.13 10.14
CA LEU A 138 -27.51 17.75 10.79
C LEU A 138 -27.97 16.32 10.48
N SER A 139 -27.49 15.73 9.39
CA SER A 139 -27.84 14.37 8.99
C SER A 139 -26.81 13.76 8.06
N ARG A 140 -26.95 12.46 7.80
CA ARG A 140 -26.35 11.85 6.60
C ARG A 140 -26.97 12.44 5.35
N ILE A 141 -26.30 12.30 4.22
CA ILE A 141 -26.81 12.76 2.92
C ILE A 141 -27.59 11.63 2.25
N PHE A 142 -26.95 10.49 1.99
CA PHE A 142 -27.59 9.34 1.33
C PHE A 142 -27.56 8.09 2.21
N ASN A 143 -28.70 7.41 2.25
CA ASN A 143 -28.85 6.09 2.85
C ASN A 143 -29.37 5.11 1.79
N ILE A 144 -28.49 4.27 1.26
CA ILE A 144 -28.76 3.37 0.14
C ILE A 144 -28.99 1.96 0.67
N ASP A 145 -30.22 1.46 0.53
CA ASP A 145 -30.65 0.14 1.00
C ASP A 145 -31.58 -0.54 -0.03
N THR A 146 -30.98 -1.29 -0.95
CA THR A 146 -31.67 -1.99 -2.03
C THR A 146 -31.99 -3.45 -1.66
N THR A 147 -31.99 -3.81 -0.37
CA THR A 147 -32.16 -5.21 0.09
C THR A 147 -33.60 -5.74 -0.01
N GLY A 148 -34.59 -4.86 -0.26
CA GLY A 148 -36.01 -5.18 -0.32
C GLY A 148 -36.52 -5.77 -1.65
N PHE A 149 -35.69 -5.87 -2.68
CA PHE A 149 -36.10 -6.25 -4.04
C PHE A 149 -35.35 -7.48 -4.56
N ASN A 150 -36.02 -8.29 -5.39
CA ASN A 150 -35.51 -9.56 -5.94
C ASN A 150 -35.02 -9.37 -7.39
N GLY A 151 -34.12 -8.41 -7.61
CA GLY A 151 -33.38 -8.23 -8.87
C GLY A 151 -31.91 -8.66 -8.68
N SER A 152 -31.32 -9.33 -9.67
CA SER A 152 -29.97 -9.90 -9.54
C SER A 152 -28.82 -8.92 -9.85
N ASN A 153 -29.08 -7.61 -9.95
CA ASN A 153 -28.04 -6.60 -10.20
C ASN A 153 -28.57 -5.17 -9.93
N HIS A 154 -28.83 -4.83 -8.66
CA HIS A 154 -29.29 -3.49 -8.31
C HIS A 154 -28.17 -2.46 -8.50
N ASN A 155 -28.39 -1.38 -9.25
CA ASN A 155 -27.35 -0.41 -9.58
C ASN A 155 -27.78 1.00 -9.20
N VAL A 156 -27.22 1.52 -8.11
CA VAL A 156 -27.27 2.96 -7.83
C VAL A 156 -26.04 3.63 -8.42
N LEU A 157 -26.26 4.60 -9.30
CA LEU A 157 -25.20 5.46 -9.84
C LEU A 157 -25.42 6.90 -9.35
N ILE A 158 -24.40 7.49 -8.75
CA ILE A 158 -24.42 8.91 -8.39
C ILE A 158 -23.22 9.58 -9.05
N SER A 159 -23.47 10.66 -9.80
CA SER A 159 -22.42 11.35 -10.56
C SER A 159 -22.52 12.87 -10.57
N GLY A 160 -21.36 13.52 -10.45
CA GLY A 160 -21.18 14.96 -10.67
C GLY A 160 -21.46 15.87 -9.47
N LEU A 161 -21.90 15.32 -8.33
CA LEU A 161 -22.29 16.10 -7.15
C LEU A 161 -21.14 16.34 -6.18
N SER A 162 -21.23 17.44 -5.44
CA SER A 162 -20.45 17.70 -4.23
C SER A 162 -21.33 17.45 -3.00
N LEU A 163 -20.94 16.51 -2.15
CA LEU A 163 -21.60 16.14 -0.91
C LEU A 163 -20.78 16.70 0.25
N ILE A 164 -21.37 17.58 1.07
CA ILE A 164 -20.64 18.24 2.15
C ILE A 164 -21.37 18.19 3.48
N ASN A 165 -20.58 18.21 4.56
CA ASN A 165 -21.06 18.36 5.94
C ASN A 165 -22.08 17.28 6.36
N GLY A 166 -21.91 16.04 5.90
CA GLY A 166 -22.71 14.90 6.36
C GLY A 166 -22.36 14.52 7.80
N GLU A 167 -23.35 14.19 8.62
CA GLU A 167 -23.18 13.84 10.03
C GLU A 167 -23.98 12.57 10.37
N SER A 168 -23.31 11.56 10.93
CA SER A 168 -23.97 10.34 11.42
C SER A 168 -23.54 9.99 12.84
N LEU A 169 -24.53 9.65 13.68
CA LEU A 169 -24.30 9.01 14.99
C LEU A 169 -23.88 7.54 14.88
N ASN A 170 -23.75 6.99 13.67
CA ASN A 170 -23.40 5.60 13.42
C ASN A 170 -22.43 5.52 12.22
N ASN A 171 -22.80 4.83 11.14
CA ASN A 171 -21.96 4.56 9.99
C ASN A 171 -22.37 5.40 8.77
N GLY A 172 -21.36 5.83 8.00
CA GLY A 172 -21.51 6.55 6.74
C GLY A 172 -21.87 8.02 6.97
N GLY A 173 -20.91 8.92 7.10
CA GLY A 173 -21.20 10.33 7.37
C GLY A 173 -21.92 11.01 6.22
N ALA A 174 -21.40 10.89 4.99
CA ALA A 174 -22.11 11.34 3.79
C ALA A 174 -23.02 10.26 3.23
N VAL A 175 -22.48 9.05 3.03
CA VAL A 175 -23.16 7.96 2.33
C VAL A 175 -23.06 6.67 3.16
N ARG A 176 -24.21 6.06 3.45
CA ARG A 176 -24.28 4.67 3.93
C ARG A 176 -24.83 3.77 2.83
N ILE A 177 -24.12 2.69 2.54
CA ILE A 177 -24.55 1.63 1.61
C ILE A 177 -24.79 0.36 2.43
N ALA A 178 -25.98 -0.21 2.29
CA ALA A 178 -26.36 -1.45 2.95
C ALA A 178 -25.64 -2.67 2.36
N ASP A 179 -25.71 -3.79 3.08
CA ASP A 179 -25.18 -5.06 2.60
C ASP A 179 -25.81 -5.48 1.28
N SER A 180 -25.03 -6.14 0.43
CA SER A 180 -25.44 -6.61 -0.91
C SER A 180 -25.84 -5.55 -1.93
N ALA A 181 -25.82 -4.25 -1.62
CA ALA A 181 -26.08 -3.19 -2.59
C ALA A 181 -24.88 -2.98 -3.53
N HIS A 182 -25.14 -2.61 -4.79
CA HIS A 182 -24.09 -2.22 -5.74
C HIS A 182 -24.22 -0.74 -6.08
N VAL A 183 -23.16 0.00 -5.79
CA VAL A 183 -23.15 1.47 -5.91
C VAL A 183 -21.93 1.90 -6.71
N SER A 184 -22.15 2.82 -7.64
CA SER A 184 -21.09 3.51 -8.37
C SER A 184 -21.14 5.00 -8.06
N LEU A 185 -20.04 5.53 -7.53
CA LEU A 185 -19.83 6.95 -7.29
C LEU A 185 -18.83 7.47 -8.33
N SER A 186 -19.20 8.48 -9.10
CA SER A 186 -18.35 8.96 -10.19
C SER A 186 -18.29 10.47 -10.33
N GLN A 187 -17.10 11.05 -10.50
CA GLN A 187 -16.95 12.51 -10.68
C GLN A 187 -17.58 13.31 -9.53
N MET A 188 -17.40 12.83 -8.30
CA MET A 188 -18.02 13.39 -7.10
C MET A 188 -16.98 14.08 -6.22
N THR A 189 -17.43 14.99 -5.35
CA THR A 189 -16.67 15.38 -4.16
C THR A 189 -17.44 14.98 -2.92
N ILE A 190 -16.79 14.37 -1.93
CA ILE A 190 -17.37 14.05 -0.63
C ILE A 190 -16.43 14.63 0.42
N SER A 191 -16.89 15.61 1.18
CA SER A 191 -16.00 16.31 2.10
C SER A 191 -16.62 16.78 3.40
N SER A 192 -15.77 16.94 4.42
CA SER A 192 -16.17 17.45 5.73
C SER A 192 -17.30 16.65 6.38
N SER A 193 -17.40 15.36 6.06
CA SER A 193 -18.42 14.48 6.63
C SER A 193 -17.86 13.68 7.80
N HIS A 194 -18.71 13.37 8.77
CA HIS A 194 -18.34 12.72 10.00
C HIS A 194 -19.28 11.55 10.35
N ALA A 195 -18.69 10.47 10.84
CA ALA A 195 -19.40 9.31 11.36
C ALA A 195 -18.87 8.95 12.76
N ALA A 196 -19.77 8.74 13.72
CA ALA A 196 -19.38 8.35 15.07
C ALA A 196 -18.80 6.91 15.17
N GLU A 197 -19.02 6.07 14.15
CA GLU A 197 -18.47 4.71 14.07
C GLU A 197 -17.50 4.54 12.91
N SER A 198 -17.99 4.35 11.68
CA SER A 198 -17.14 4.00 10.52
C SER A 198 -17.58 4.68 9.24
N GLY A 199 -16.63 4.90 8.33
CA GLY A 199 -16.89 5.46 7.00
C GLY A 199 -17.30 6.93 7.09
N GLY A 200 -16.37 7.80 7.48
CA GLY A 200 -16.66 9.23 7.65
C GLY A 200 -17.23 9.87 6.39
N GLY A 201 -16.68 9.53 5.23
CA GLY A 201 -17.30 9.82 3.95
C GLY A 201 -18.34 8.77 3.58
N VAL A 202 -17.87 7.54 3.35
CA VAL A 202 -18.68 6.43 2.83
C VAL A 202 -18.52 5.19 3.71
N TYR A 203 -19.64 4.63 4.13
CA TYR A 203 -19.70 3.26 4.63
C TYR A 203 -20.26 2.34 3.56
N ALA A 204 -19.50 1.31 3.19
CA ALA A 204 -19.93 0.25 2.30
C ALA A 204 -20.16 -1.05 3.07
N GLY A 205 -21.37 -1.61 2.97
CA GLY A 205 -21.66 -2.97 3.37
C GLY A 205 -20.90 -4.02 2.56
N ASN A 206 -21.28 -5.29 2.67
CA ASN A 206 -20.61 -6.40 1.97
C ASN A 206 -20.91 -6.51 0.45
N GLY A 207 -21.49 -5.47 -0.15
CA GLY A 207 -21.84 -5.41 -1.57
C GLY A 207 -20.68 -4.96 -2.48
N VAL A 208 -21.00 -4.13 -3.48
CA VAL A 208 -20.00 -3.57 -4.41
C VAL A 208 -20.00 -2.05 -4.34
N LEU A 209 -18.82 -1.46 -4.16
CA LEU A 209 -18.60 -0.03 -4.28
C LEU A 209 -17.57 0.25 -5.38
N ASN A 210 -17.99 0.93 -6.44
CA ASN A 210 -17.12 1.46 -7.49
C ASN A 210 -16.94 2.97 -7.31
N VAL A 211 -15.71 3.45 -7.38
CA VAL A 211 -15.33 4.85 -7.19
C VAL A 211 -14.46 5.29 -8.36
N ALA A 212 -14.89 6.30 -9.12
CA ALA A 212 -14.13 6.80 -10.27
C ALA A 212 -14.14 8.33 -10.36
N GLY A 213 -12.98 8.98 -10.43
CA GLY A 213 -12.88 10.44 -10.44
C GLY A 213 -13.50 11.14 -9.22
N VAL A 214 -13.48 10.48 -8.05
CA VAL A 214 -14.04 11.02 -6.81
C VAL A 214 -12.94 11.68 -5.97
N THR A 215 -13.26 12.81 -5.34
CA THR A 215 -12.45 13.41 -4.28
C THR A 215 -13.11 13.16 -2.92
N LEU A 216 -12.44 12.45 -2.02
CA LEU A 216 -12.85 12.26 -0.63
C LEU A 216 -11.90 13.06 0.27
N ASN A 217 -12.36 14.19 0.80
CA ASN A 217 -11.49 15.11 1.53
C ASN A 217 -12.01 15.52 2.90
N SER A 218 -11.14 15.48 3.92
CA SER A 218 -11.47 15.98 5.27
C SER A 218 -12.68 15.29 5.90
N ASN A 219 -12.87 14.00 5.65
CA ASN A 219 -13.89 13.21 6.33
C ASN A 219 -13.31 12.52 7.58
N SER A 220 -14.14 12.24 8.57
CA SER A 220 -13.69 11.67 9.85
C SER A 220 -14.58 10.55 10.38
N ALA A 221 -13.96 9.55 11.01
CA ALA A 221 -14.65 8.45 11.69
C ALA A 221 -14.10 8.25 13.12
N SER A 222 -14.98 8.33 14.12
CA SER A 222 -14.59 8.32 15.55
C SER A 222 -14.88 7.01 16.29
N GLY A 223 -15.07 5.91 15.56
CA GLY A 223 -15.29 4.60 16.16
C GLY A 223 -14.11 4.14 17.01
N ASN A 224 -14.40 3.75 18.25
CA ASN A 224 -13.38 3.42 19.25
C ASN A 224 -12.84 1.99 19.15
N LEU A 225 -13.45 1.13 18.33
CA LEU A 225 -13.04 -0.27 18.17
C LEU A 225 -12.02 -0.45 17.07
N ALA A 226 -11.15 -1.46 17.20
CA ALA A 226 -10.17 -1.82 16.16
C ALA A 226 -10.80 -2.25 14.83
N SER A 227 -12.09 -2.62 14.84
CA SER A 227 -12.91 -2.93 13.66
C SER A 227 -13.66 -1.72 13.10
N GLN A 228 -13.36 -0.51 13.58
CA GLN A 228 -13.96 0.75 13.14
C GLN A 228 -12.88 1.72 12.64
N GLY A 229 -13.29 2.72 11.86
CA GLY A 229 -12.40 3.67 11.21
C GLY A 229 -12.81 3.93 9.76
N GLY A 230 -11.84 4.03 8.85
CA GLY A 230 -12.12 4.36 7.45
C GLY A 230 -12.58 5.80 7.32
N GLY A 231 -11.73 6.77 7.72
CA GLY A 231 -12.10 8.19 7.76
C GLY A 231 -12.73 8.67 6.46
N ALA A 232 -12.22 8.19 5.31
CA ALA A 232 -12.88 8.37 4.02
C ALA A 232 -13.87 7.24 3.71
N ILE A 233 -13.39 6.00 3.60
CA ILE A 233 -14.16 4.83 3.18
C ILE A 233 -13.97 3.70 4.17
N PHE A 234 -15.08 3.11 4.63
CA PHE A 234 -15.09 1.82 5.30
C PHE A 234 -15.72 0.76 4.39
N ASN A 235 -15.05 -0.37 4.17
CA ASN A 235 -15.56 -1.52 3.41
C ASN A 235 -15.77 -2.74 4.33
N ASN A 236 -17.03 -3.14 4.50
CA ASN A 236 -17.45 -4.20 5.41
C ASN A 236 -17.33 -5.61 4.78
N GLY A 237 -16.23 -5.86 4.07
CA GLY A 237 -15.96 -7.16 3.43
C GLY A 237 -16.53 -7.33 2.02
N GLY A 238 -17.02 -6.25 1.39
CA GLY A 238 -17.48 -6.22 0.00
C GLY A 238 -16.35 -6.07 -1.01
N THR A 239 -16.72 -5.83 -2.28
CA THR A 239 -15.77 -5.46 -3.34
C THR A 239 -15.67 -3.94 -3.43
N LEU A 240 -14.49 -3.39 -3.13
CA LEU A 240 -14.16 -1.99 -3.33
C LEU A 240 -13.26 -1.85 -4.55
N THR A 241 -13.75 -1.14 -5.57
CA THR A 241 -12.94 -0.78 -6.76
C THR A 241 -12.81 0.73 -6.84
N ILE A 242 -11.57 1.21 -6.81
CA ILE A 242 -11.21 2.61 -7.03
C ILE A 242 -10.44 2.70 -8.34
N ASP A 243 -11.03 3.35 -9.34
CA ASP A 243 -10.48 3.46 -10.68
C ASP A 243 -10.24 4.93 -11.05
N GLY A 244 -8.99 5.35 -10.98
CA GLY A 244 -8.54 6.68 -11.37
C GLY A 244 -8.01 6.78 -12.80
N THR A 245 -8.08 5.72 -13.61
CA THR A 245 -7.45 5.67 -14.95
C THR A 245 -8.04 6.71 -15.91
N SER A 246 -9.34 6.95 -15.85
CA SER A 246 -10.04 7.93 -16.70
C SER A 246 -10.14 9.31 -16.04
N SER A 247 -10.16 9.36 -14.72
CA SER A 247 -10.25 10.59 -13.91
C SER A 247 -9.69 10.29 -12.53
N LEU A 248 -8.65 11.02 -12.13
CA LEU A 248 -7.91 10.79 -10.89
C LEU A 248 -8.86 10.73 -9.67
N VAL A 249 -8.70 9.70 -8.84
CA VAL A 249 -9.32 9.63 -7.51
C VAL A 249 -8.34 10.20 -6.49
N THR A 250 -8.84 11.08 -5.62
CA THR A 250 -8.05 11.67 -4.51
C THR A 250 -8.73 11.40 -3.18
N ILE A 251 -8.02 10.81 -2.24
CA ILE A 251 -8.46 10.58 -0.86
C ILE A 251 -7.49 11.31 0.05
N SER A 252 -7.90 12.44 0.61
CA SER A 252 -6.98 13.33 1.32
C SER A 252 -7.50 13.87 2.65
N ASN A 253 -6.60 14.06 3.61
CA ASN A 253 -6.92 14.69 4.90
C ASN A 253 -8.04 13.97 5.68
N ASN A 254 -8.28 12.69 5.42
CA ASN A 254 -9.31 11.95 6.15
C ASN A 254 -8.71 11.33 7.40
N THR A 255 -9.51 11.26 8.47
CA THR A 255 -9.01 10.84 9.79
C THR A 255 -9.87 9.75 10.42
N ALA A 256 -9.25 8.68 10.89
CA ALA A 256 -9.85 7.73 11.82
C ALA A 256 -9.36 8.06 13.25
N ASP A 257 -10.09 8.93 13.94
CA ASP A 257 -9.68 9.56 15.21
C ASP A 257 -10.21 8.87 16.48
N GLY A 258 -10.99 7.80 16.33
CA GLY A 258 -11.37 6.96 17.45
C GLY A 258 -10.17 6.26 18.09
N THR A 259 -10.30 5.83 19.35
CA THR A 259 -9.16 5.34 20.15
C THR A 259 -8.37 4.19 19.52
N ALA A 260 -9.04 3.33 18.75
CA ALA A 260 -8.43 2.24 17.99
C ALA A 260 -8.76 2.35 16.48
N GLY A 261 -9.09 3.55 16.01
CA GLY A 261 -9.47 3.82 14.63
C GLY A 261 -8.35 3.48 13.66
N SER A 262 -8.69 2.74 12.60
CA SER A 262 -7.73 2.30 11.56
C SER A 262 -8.17 2.78 10.18
N GLY A 263 -7.25 2.82 9.21
CA GLY A 263 -7.57 3.20 7.84
C GLY A 263 -8.00 4.67 7.74
N GLY A 264 -7.08 5.61 7.91
CA GLY A 264 -7.42 7.04 7.88
C GLY A 264 -8.11 7.43 6.57
N GLY A 265 -7.59 6.91 5.45
CA GLY A 265 -8.27 6.94 4.16
C GLY A 265 -9.27 5.79 4.05
N ILE A 266 -8.77 4.57 3.89
CA ILE A 266 -9.57 3.38 3.61
C ILE A 266 -9.37 2.35 4.73
N PHE A 267 -10.47 1.80 5.25
CA PHE A 267 -10.43 0.60 6.07
C PHE A 267 -11.28 -0.51 5.46
N SER A 268 -10.67 -1.65 5.15
CA SER A 268 -11.38 -2.86 4.73
C SER A 268 -11.21 -4.01 5.74
N ILE A 269 -12.30 -4.59 6.21
CA ILE A 269 -12.22 -5.75 7.12
C ILE A 269 -12.10 -7.09 6.39
N GLY A 270 -12.28 -7.10 5.07
CA GLY A 270 -12.32 -8.31 4.23
C GLY A 270 -12.54 -7.96 2.76
N GLY A 271 -12.86 -8.96 1.95
CA GLY A 271 -13.27 -8.77 0.55
C GLY A 271 -12.12 -8.35 -0.38
N ALA A 272 -12.47 -7.86 -1.57
CA ALA A 272 -11.47 -7.45 -2.57
C ALA A 272 -11.33 -5.93 -2.59
N VAL A 273 -10.11 -5.42 -2.44
CA VAL A 273 -9.77 -4.00 -2.57
C VAL A 273 -8.87 -3.82 -3.78
N THR A 274 -9.36 -3.14 -4.82
CA THR A 274 -8.58 -2.79 -6.00
C THR A 274 -8.52 -1.28 -6.13
N VAL A 275 -7.32 -0.72 -6.18
CA VAL A 275 -7.06 0.71 -6.36
C VAL A 275 -6.10 0.90 -7.52
N THR A 276 -6.53 1.64 -8.53
CA THR A 276 -5.73 1.94 -9.73
C THR A 276 -5.64 3.44 -9.94
N SER A 277 -4.43 3.96 -10.11
CA SER A 277 -4.17 5.37 -10.46
C SER A 277 -4.83 6.38 -9.51
N ALA A 278 -4.55 6.28 -8.20
CA ALA A 278 -5.15 7.13 -7.19
C ALA A 278 -4.11 7.78 -6.26
N ASN A 279 -4.48 8.91 -5.67
CA ASN A 279 -3.68 9.60 -4.66
C ASN A 279 -4.35 9.47 -3.28
N LEU A 280 -3.65 8.88 -2.32
CA LEU A 280 -4.04 8.85 -0.91
C LEU A 280 -3.02 9.66 -0.12
N THR A 281 -3.41 10.86 0.31
CA THR A 281 -2.46 11.83 0.86
C THR A 281 -2.90 12.42 2.20
N PHE A 282 -1.99 12.51 3.17
CA PHE A 282 -2.30 13.16 4.46
C PHE A 282 -3.49 12.55 5.20
N ASN A 283 -3.74 11.26 5.01
CA ASN A 283 -4.73 10.57 5.81
C ASN A 283 -4.10 10.07 7.11
N ALA A 284 -4.88 10.06 8.19
CA ALA A 284 -4.38 9.77 9.52
C ALA A 284 -5.25 8.75 10.26
N ALA A 285 -4.63 7.82 10.98
CA ALA A 285 -5.29 6.88 11.87
C ALA A 285 -4.56 6.80 13.20
N ASN A 286 -5.27 6.58 14.30
CA ASN A 286 -4.63 6.39 15.60
C ASN A 286 -3.97 5.01 15.76
N ARG A 287 -4.56 3.96 15.17
CA ARG A 287 -4.10 2.58 15.38
C ARG A 287 -3.20 2.06 14.25
N ALA A 288 -3.69 2.05 13.02
CA ALA A 288 -3.01 1.38 11.93
C ALA A 288 -3.52 1.87 10.57
N GLY A 289 -2.66 1.81 9.55
CA GLY A 289 -3.03 2.13 8.17
C GLY A 289 -3.43 3.59 8.03
N GLY A 290 -2.49 4.53 8.14
CA GLY A 290 -2.79 5.95 7.98
C GLY A 290 -3.50 6.22 6.65
N GLY A 291 -2.97 5.64 5.57
CA GLY A 291 -3.61 5.61 4.26
C GLY A 291 -4.67 4.50 4.17
N ILE A 292 -4.23 3.24 4.27
CA ILE A 292 -5.07 2.06 4.08
C ILE A 292 -4.81 1.03 5.18
N GLU A 293 -5.89 0.50 5.77
CA GLU A 293 -5.88 -0.72 6.58
C GLU A 293 -6.66 -1.82 5.86
N VAL A 294 -6.09 -3.02 5.79
CA VAL A 294 -6.81 -4.23 5.36
C VAL A 294 -6.62 -5.36 6.36
N VAL A 295 -7.73 -5.95 6.84
CA VAL A 295 -7.67 -7.06 7.79
C VAL A 295 -7.58 -8.41 7.09
N ASP A 296 -8.35 -8.65 6.04
CA ASP A 296 -8.36 -9.91 5.29
C ASP A 296 -8.76 -9.66 3.82
N GLY A 297 -8.65 -10.69 2.99
CA GLY A 297 -9.04 -10.67 1.58
C GLY A 297 -7.86 -10.41 0.63
N THR A 298 -8.09 -9.64 -0.43
CA THR A 298 -7.08 -9.34 -1.45
C THR A 298 -6.92 -7.85 -1.65
N VAL A 299 -5.68 -7.42 -1.88
CA VAL A 299 -5.34 -6.01 -2.14
C VAL A 299 -4.52 -5.90 -3.41
N SER A 300 -4.97 -5.07 -4.34
CA SER A 300 -4.22 -4.71 -5.54
C SER A 300 -4.13 -3.20 -5.67
N LEU A 301 -2.91 -2.67 -5.56
CA LEU A 301 -2.58 -1.26 -5.74
C LEU A 301 -1.74 -1.13 -7.02
N THR A 302 -2.28 -0.48 -8.04
CA THR A 302 -1.58 -0.24 -9.32
C THR A 302 -1.45 1.26 -9.56
N ASP A 303 -0.23 1.76 -9.71
CA ASP A 303 0.05 3.19 -9.91
C ASP A 303 -0.60 4.09 -8.82
N VAL A 304 -0.56 3.63 -7.57
CA VAL A 304 -1.13 4.35 -6.41
C VAL A 304 -0.05 5.13 -5.69
N ASN A 305 -0.37 6.36 -5.32
CA ASN A 305 0.49 7.20 -4.50
C ASN A 305 -0.02 7.24 -3.06
N LEU A 306 0.71 6.64 -2.13
CA LEU A 306 0.53 6.75 -0.68
C LEU A 306 1.50 7.80 -0.16
N ILE A 307 1.03 9.03 0.08
CA ILE A 307 1.91 10.18 0.39
C ILE A 307 1.57 10.79 1.75
N ASN A 308 2.57 10.90 2.64
CA ASN A 308 2.45 11.60 3.92
C ASN A 308 1.25 11.14 4.76
N ASN A 309 0.92 9.85 4.72
CA ASN A 309 -0.09 9.28 5.60
C ASN A 309 0.53 8.91 6.95
N ASP A 310 -0.28 8.96 8.01
CA ASP A 310 0.18 8.90 9.39
C ASP A 310 -0.60 7.84 10.19
N ALA A 311 0.12 6.89 10.80
CA ALA A 311 -0.43 5.97 11.77
C ALA A 311 0.17 6.22 13.16
N GLY A 312 -0.64 6.77 14.07
CA GLY A 312 -0.37 6.80 15.50
C GLY A 312 0.35 8.03 16.05
N SER A 313 0.76 9.02 15.24
CA SER A 313 1.51 10.17 15.78
C SER A 313 0.70 11.03 16.77
N ALA A 314 -0.62 11.07 16.64
CA ALA A 314 -1.50 11.82 17.55
C ALA A 314 -1.84 11.05 18.84
N ALA A 315 -2.14 9.76 18.72
CA ALA A 315 -2.55 8.90 19.83
C ALA A 315 -2.28 7.41 19.49
N PRO A 316 -1.06 6.91 19.70
CA PRO A 316 -0.64 5.61 19.19
C PRO A 316 -1.32 4.45 19.92
N ALA A 317 -1.92 3.52 19.16
CA ALA A 317 -2.56 2.33 19.72
C ALA A 317 -2.67 1.11 18.76
N PRO A 318 -1.59 0.53 18.18
CA PRO A 318 -0.18 0.80 18.50
C PRO A 318 0.57 1.71 17.50
N GLY A 319 -0.02 2.03 16.34
CA GLY A 319 0.55 2.94 15.33
C GLY A 319 1.46 2.27 14.31
N ASN A 320 0.91 1.35 13.52
CA ASN A 320 1.66 0.59 12.49
C ASN A 320 1.18 0.94 11.07
N GLY A 321 2.09 0.92 10.09
CA GLY A 321 1.73 1.07 8.67
C GLY A 321 1.22 2.47 8.33
N GLY A 322 2.12 3.45 8.19
CA GLY A 322 1.74 4.82 7.86
C GLY A 322 1.00 4.89 6.51
N GLY A 323 1.57 4.27 5.47
CA GLY A 323 0.94 4.15 4.16
C GLY A 323 -0.11 3.05 4.10
N LEU A 324 0.33 1.79 4.19
CA LEU A 324 -0.51 0.59 4.15
C LEU A 324 -0.18 -0.34 5.32
N HIS A 325 -1.23 -0.81 6.01
CA HIS A 325 -1.12 -1.87 7.00
C HIS A 325 -2.05 -3.04 6.66
N VAL A 326 -1.49 -4.26 6.72
CA VAL A 326 -2.22 -5.51 6.43
C VAL A 326 -2.19 -6.38 7.68
N THR A 327 -3.29 -6.42 8.44
CA THR A 327 -3.36 -7.14 9.72
C THR A 327 -3.35 -8.67 9.54
N GLY A 328 -4.09 -9.21 8.57
CA GLY A 328 -4.23 -10.66 8.38
C GLY A 328 -3.35 -11.22 7.26
N SER A 329 -3.70 -12.41 6.78
CA SER A 329 -2.92 -13.14 5.77
C SER A 329 -3.33 -12.78 4.34
N ALA A 330 -3.63 -11.51 4.07
CA ALA A 330 -4.08 -11.07 2.75
C ALA A 330 -2.94 -11.20 1.71
N ASP A 331 -3.33 -11.48 0.46
CA ASP A 331 -2.43 -11.36 -0.69
C ASP A 331 -2.44 -9.91 -1.18
N VAL A 332 -1.27 -9.28 -1.14
CA VAL A 332 -1.09 -7.85 -1.46
C VAL A 332 -0.19 -7.71 -2.69
N MET A 333 -0.67 -6.98 -3.69
CA MET A 333 0.10 -6.56 -4.85
C MET A 333 0.24 -5.03 -4.84
N VAL A 334 1.48 -4.54 -4.88
CA VAL A 334 1.81 -3.12 -5.08
C VAL A 334 2.64 -3.02 -6.36
N SER A 335 2.09 -2.39 -7.40
CA SER A 335 2.73 -2.32 -8.72
C SER A 335 2.78 -0.88 -9.22
N GLY A 336 3.99 -0.33 -9.35
CA GLY A 336 4.18 1.08 -9.69
C GLY A 336 3.73 2.04 -8.58
N GLY A 337 3.65 3.32 -8.92
CA GLY A 337 3.29 4.38 -7.97
C GLY A 337 4.40 4.69 -6.94
N SER A 338 4.01 5.35 -5.85
CA SER A 338 4.95 5.81 -4.81
C SER A 338 4.39 5.66 -3.40
N VAL A 339 5.23 5.21 -2.47
CA VAL A 339 5.00 5.21 -1.02
C VAL A 339 5.99 6.21 -0.44
N PHE A 340 5.53 7.45 -0.22
CA PHE A 340 6.40 8.58 0.08
C PHE A 340 6.05 9.28 1.39
N GLY A 341 7.03 9.49 2.28
CA GLY A 341 6.87 10.38 3.43
C GLY A 341 5.87 9.90 4.49
N ASN A 342 5.49 8.62 4.47
CA ASN A 342 4.51 8.09 5.42
C ASN A 342 5.18 7.82 6.78
N ILE A 343 4.42 8.01 7.86
CA ILE A 343 4.91 7.93 9.23
C ILE A 343 4.09 6.88 9.99
N ALA A 344 4.78 5.98 10.67
CA ALA A 344 4.20 5.10 11.68
C ALA A 344 4.88 5.36 13.02
N SER A 345 4.11 5.54 14.10
CA SER A 345 4.69 5.75 15.42
C SER A 345 5.40 4.52 15.98
N ARG A 346 5.29 3.36 15.33
CA ARG A 346 5.94 2.12 15.76
C ARG A 346 6.63 1.35 14.64
N GLU A 347 5.89 0.77 13.71
CA GLU A 347 6.44 -0.16 12.71
C GLU A 347 5.91 0.14 11.30
N GLY A 348 6.75 -0.07 10.28
CA GLY A 348 6.32 -0.03 8.87
C GLY A 348 5.87 1.35 8.43
N GLY A 349 6.79 2.33 8.39
CA GLY A 349 6.43 3.71 8.03
C GLY A 349 5.67 3.78 6.70
N GLY A 350 6.20 3.10 5.68
CA GLY A 350 5.54 2.92 4.39
C GLY A 350 4.53 1.78 4.40
N LEU A 351 5.03 0.55 4.40
CA LEU A 351 4.25 -0.68 4.23
C LEU A 351 4.44 -1.64 5.40
N TRP A 352 3.35 -2.22 5.90
CA TRP A 352 3.38 -3.22 6.97
C TRP A 352 2.64 -4.49 6.55
N ASN A 353 3.33 -5.63 6.60
CA ASN A 353 2.81 -6.94 6.24
C ASN A 353 2.80 -7.88 7.45
N SER A 354 1.67 -8.54 7.70
CA SER A 354 1.59 -9.63 8.70
C SER A 354 2.08 -10.96 8.11
N THR A 355 1.34 -12.04 8.32
CA THR A 355 1.64 -13.42 7.88
C THR A 355 1.32 -13.70 6.42
N GLY A 356 0.71 -12.73 5.70
CA GLY A 356 0.36 -12.83 4.28
C GLY A 356 1.56 -12.64 3.35
N THR A 357 1.27 -12.59 2.05
CA THR A 357 2.27 -12.32 1.01
C THR A 357 2.09 -10.91 0.46
N MET A 358 3.16 -10.11 0.49
CA MET A 358 3.22 -8.80 -0.15
C MET A 358 4.21 -8.83 -1.32
N THR A 359 3.72 -8.58 -2.53
CA THR A 359 4.52 -8.45 -3.75
C THR A 359 4.59 -6.99 -4.18
N ILE A 360 5.80 -6.46 -4.35
CA ILE A 360 6.09 -5.08 -4.76
C ILE A 360 6.85 -5.15 -6.08
N SER A 361 6.39 -4.42 -7.11
CA SER A 361 6.92 -4.59 -8.47
C SER A 361 6.81 -3.35 -9.35
N ASN A 362 7.35 -3.45 -10.57
CA ASN A 362 7.08 -2.51 -11.66
C ASN A 362 7.44 -1.06 -11.35
N GLY A 363 8.64 -0.83 -10.79
CA GLY A 363 9.13 0.53 -10.58
C GLY A 363 8.54 1.27 -9.39
N THR A 364 7.90 0.58 -8.43
CA THR A 364 7.42 1.22 -7.20
C THR A 364 8.55 1.95 -6.47
N LEU A 365 8.30 3.19 -6.08
CA LEU A 365 9.23 4.00 -5.28
C LEU A 365 8.78 4.05 -3.82
N ILE A 366 9.58 3.54 -2.89
CA ILE A 366 9.36 3.59 -1.43
C ILE A 366 10.42 4.53 -0.84
N GLN A 367 10.02 5.76 -0.50
CA GLN A 367 10.97 6.80 -0.12
C GLN A 367 10.53 7.68 1.05
N GLY A 368 11.46 8.06 1.91
CA GLY A 368 11.21 9.08 2.92
C GLY A 368 10.26 8.64 4.04
N ASN A 369 9.99 7.35 4.17
CA ASN A 369 9.04 6.84 5.17
C ASN A 369 9.77 6.62 6.51
N ALA A 370 9.05 6.81 7.62
CA ALA A 370 9.61 6.75 8.97
C ALA A 370 8.82 5.81 9.90
N ALA A 371 9.54 4.98 10.65
CA ALA A 371 9.00 4.15 11.73
C ALA A 371 9.69 4.51 13.06
N SER A 372 8.91 5.05 14.00
CA SER A 372 9.43 5.70 15.22
C SER A 372 9.26 4.88 16.50
N GLY A 373 9.15 3.56 16.40
CA GLY A 373 9.09 2.69 17.57
C GLY A 373 10.45 2.55 18.26
N ASP A 374 10.45 2.72 19.58
CA ASP A 374 11.68 2.75 20.38
C ASP A 374 12.30 1.37 20.65
N ALA A 375 11.58 0.28 20.43
CA ALA A 375 12.06 -1.05 20.77
C ALA A 375 12.99 -1.61 19.68
N ALA A 376 13.88 -2.53 20.07
CA ALA A 376 14.82 -3.16 19.14
C ALA A 376 14.13 -3.97 18.03
N ASP A 377 12.87 -4.34 18.24
CA ASP A 377 11.99 -5.07 17.35
C ASP A 377 10.98 -4.22 16.60
N ASP A 378 11.06 -2.90 16.78
CA ASP A 378 10.37 -1.91 15.99
C ASP A 378 11.27 -1.43 14.82
N GLY A 379 10.65 -0.79 13.83
CA GLY A 379 11.35 -0.21 12.68
C GLY A 379 10.72 -0.57 11.34
N GLY A 380 11.54 -0.80 10.31
CA GLY A 380 11.04 -1.03 8.95
C GLY A 380 10.52 0.25 8.32
N GLY A 381 11.31 1.34 8.35
CA GLY A 381 10.88 2.67 7.89
C GLY A 381 10.18 2.61 6.54
N GLY A 382 10.76 1.89 5.58
CA GLY A 382 10.11 1.55 4.32
C GLY A 382 9.09 0.42 4.46
N ILE A 383 9.56 -0.77 4.83
CA ILE A 383 8.76 -2.00 4.90
C ILE A 383 9.00 -2.74 6.21
N PHE A 384 7.93 -3.14 6.88
CA PHE A 384 7.98 -4.09 7.98
C PHE A 384 7.24 -5.39 7.61
N ASN A 385 7.88 -6.54 7.83
CA ASN A 385 7.31 -7.86 7.59
C ASN A 385 7.29 -8.69 8.87
N ASN A 386 6.12 -9.17 9.28
CA ASN A 386 5.92 -9.86 10.55
C ASN A 386 5.42 -11.30 10.34
N GLY A 387 6.35 -12.21 10.11
CA GLY A 387 6.08 -13.63 9.91
C GLY A 387 5.57 -13.99 8.50
N GLY A 388 5.36 -13.02 7.62
CA GLY A 388 4.89 -13.23 6.25
C GLY A 388 5.99 -13.31 5.22
N THR A 389 5.61 -13.12 3.96
CA THR A 389 6.51 -13.14 2.81
C THR A 389 6.48 -11.80 2.08
N VAL A 390 7.63 -11.18 1.91
CA VAL A 390 7.80 -10.00 1.04
C VAL A 390 8.59 -10.38 -0.20
N ILE A 391 8.06 -10.05 -1.36
CA ILE A 391 8.69 -10.23 -2.67
C ILE A 391 8.82 -8.87 -3.33
N VAL A 392 10.04 -8.41 -3.54
CA VAL A 392 10.36 -7.19 -4.27
C VAL A 392 10.92 -7.59 -5.64
N ASP A 393 10.12 -7.43 -6.69
CA ASP A 393 10.43 -7.86 -8.05
C ASP A 393 10.62 -6.66 -8.99
N GLY A 394 11.89 -6.32 -9.20
CA GLY A 394 12.33 -5.29 -10.14
C GLY A 394 12.59 -5.79 -11.56
N SER A 395 12.25 -7.04 -11.91
CA SER A 395 12.59 -7.65 -13.21
C SER A 395 12.08 -6.86 -14.43
N LEU A 396 10.96 -6.16 -14.27
CA LEU A 396 10.34 -5.34 -15.31
C LEU A 396 10.84 -3.88 -15.27
N ALA A 397 10.88 -3.32 -14.06
CA ALA A 397 11.44 -2.01 -13.74
C ALA A 397 11.85 -2.04 -12.26
N ALA A 398 13.07 -1.56 -11.97
CA ALA A 398 13.66 -1.64 -10.64
C ALA A 398 12.76 -0.99 -9.58
N VAL A 399 12.44 -1.74 -8.53
CA VAL A 399 11.82 -1.16 -7.32
C VAL A 399 12.92 -0.42 -6.57
N VAL A 400 12.62 0.78 -6.06
CA VAL A 400 13.58 1.61 -5.34
C VAL A 400 13.08 1.85 -3.92
N ILE A 401 13.83 1.37 -2.94
CA ILE A 401 13.59 1.57 -1.50
C ILE A 401 14.69 2.48 -0.98
N THR A 402 14.41 3.76 -0.83
CA THR A 402 15.46 4.74 -0.54
C THR A 402 15.12 5.79 0.49
N SER A 403 16.11 6.23 1.28
CA SER A 403 15.92 7.33 2.24
C SER A 403 14.77 7.07 3.21
N ASN A 404 14.63 5.83 3.68
CA ASN A 404 13.66 5.47 4.72
C ASN A 404 14.35 5.34 6.08
N TYR A 405 13.62 5.61 7.15
CA TYR A 405 14.17 5.83 8.49
C TYR A 405 13.49 4.91 9.52
N ALA A 406 14.30 4.16 10.26
CA ALA A 406 13.89 3.58 11.54
C ALA A 406 14.48 4.46 12.65
N ASP A 407 13.75 5.51 13.03
CA ASP A 407 14.24 6.66 13.82
C ASP A 407 13.89 6.58 15.32
N GLY A 408 13.18 5.53 15.74
CA GLY A 408 13.01 5.23 17.16
C GLY A 408 14.33 4.80 17.80
N VAL A 409 14.43 4.93 19.14
CA VAL A 409 15.70 4.79 19.88
C VAL A 409 16.50 3.52 19.56
N LEU A 410 15.82 2.38 19.37
CA LEU A 410 16.44 1.11 18.97
C LEU A 410 15.91 0.60 17.62
N GLY A 411 15.35 1.49 16.80
CA GLY A 411 14.75 1.17 15.50
C GLY A 411 15.73 0.47 14.56
N SER A 412 15.25 -0.55 13.84
CA SER A 412 16.07 -1.34 12.91
C SER A 412 15.44 -1.44 11.53
N GLY A 413 16.21 -1.80 10.50
CA GLY A 413 15.67 -2.01 9.17
C GLY A 413 15.15 -0.71 8.55
N GLY A 414 16.01 0.28 8.30
CA GLY A 414 15.60 1.57 7.75
C GLY A 414 14.79 1.39 6.47
N GLY A 415 15.31 0.57 5.55
CA GLY A 415 14.60 0.14 4.35
C GLY A 415 13.58 -0.97 4.65
N ILE A 416 14.06 -2.12 5.13
CA ILE A 416 13.24 -3.31 5.40
C ILE A 416 13.58 -3.89 6.78
N PHE A 417 12.57 -4.12 7.61
CA PHE A 417 12.67 -5.00 8.77
C PHE A 417 11.89 -6.29 8.50
N ASN A 418 12.58 -7.43 8.52
CA ASN A 418 11.98 -8.74 8.47
C ASN A 418 12.01 -9.44 9.84
N ASN A 419 10.84 -9.63 10.44
CA ASN A 419 10.67 -10.29 11.73
C ASN A 419 10.05 -11.67 11.54
N MET A 420 10.85 -12.74 11.65
CA MET A 420 10.41 -14.13 11.54
C MET A 420 9.71 -14.50 10.20
N GLY A 421 9.85 -13.69 9.16
CA GLY A 421 9.28 -13.89 7.83
C GLY A 421 10.34 -14.15 6.76
N SER A 422 9.97 -14.11 5.48
CA SER A 422 10.93 -14.22 4.38
C SER A 422 10.92 -12.98 3.49
N VAL A 423 12.09 -12.63 2.93
CA VAL A 423 12.23 -11.54 1.97
C VAL A 423 13.01 -12.01 0.76
N THR A 424 12.43 -11.82 -0.43
CA THR A 424 13.13 -11.98 -1.70
C THR A 424 13.16 -10.65 -2.42
N VAL A 425 14.34 -10.20 -2.85
CA VAL A 425 14.54 -8.96 -3.59
C VAL A 425 15.29 -9.27 -4.87
N MET A 426 14.79 -8.80 -6.01
CA MET A 426 15.33 -9.09 -7.33
C MET A 426 15.44 -7.79 -8.14
N HIS A 427 16.59 -7.55 -8.77
CA HIS A 427 16.78 -6.47 -9.75
C HIS A 427 16.31 -5.09 -9.26
N SER A 428 16.61 -4.77 -7.99
CA SER A 428 16.05 -3.61 -7.27
C SER A 428 17.12 -2.87 -6.48
N GLU A 429 16.76 -1.67 -6.00
CA GLU A 429 17.65 -0.78 -5.25
C GLU A 429 17.15 -0.61 -3.81
N ILE A 430 18.04 -0.77 -2.84
CA ILE A 430 17.83 -0.49 -1.42
C ILE A 430 18.96 0.45 -1.00
N THR A 431 18.70 1.76 -1.02
CA THR A 431 19.76 2.76 -0.94
C THR A 431 19.52 3.88 0.05
N ALA A 432 20.57 4.39 0.69
CA ALA A 432 20.47 5.57 1.56
C ALA A 432 19.42 5.43 2.68
N ASN A 433 19.11 4.22 3.14
CA ASN A 433 18.21 4.01 4.26
C ASN A 433 18.98 4.04 5.58
N GLU A 434 18.31 4.47 6.63
CA GLU A 434 18.94 4.75 7.93
C GLU A 434 18.20 4.05 9.07
N ALA A 435 18.95 3.43 9.97
CA ALA A 435 18.45 2.88 11.21
C ALA A 435 19.33 3.30 12.39
N GLU A 436 18.72 3.44 13.57
CA GLU A 436 19.48 3.74 14.79
C GLU A 436 20.26 2.53 15.31
N ARG A 437 19.63 1.33 15.26
CA ARG A 437 20.21 0.12 15.84
C ARG A 437 20.89 -0.78 14.82
N ALA A 438 20.19 -1.32 13.83
CA ALA A 438 20.75 -2.36 12.98
C ALA A 438 20.09 -2.40 11.61
N GLY A 439 20.85 -2.85 10.60
CA GLY A 439 20.32 -3.06 9.26
C GLY A 439 19.82 -1.75 8.64
N GLY A 440 20.72 -0.83 8.31
CA GLY A 440 20.32 0.45 7.69
C GLY A 440 19.45 0.20 6.46
N GLY A 441 19.89 -0.71 5.60
CA GLY A 441 19.10 -1.22 4.47
C GLY A 441 18.09 -2.27 4.92
N ILE A 442 18.58 -3.41 5.45
CA ILE A 442 17.77 -4.56 5.82
C ILE A 442 18.16 -5.09 7.21
N GLU A 443 17.20 -5.22 8.12
CA GLU A 443 17.29 -6.03 9.33
C GLU A 443 16.54 -7.35 9.12
N ASP A 444 17.21 -8.47 9.38
CA ASP A 444 16.58 -9.78 9.42
C ASP A 444 16.64 -10.37 10.84
N ARG A 445 15.49 -10.73 11.40
CA ARG A 445 15.38 -11.37 12.72
C ARG A 445 14.74 -12.74 12.60
N ASN A 446 15.46 -13.62 11.93
CA ASN A 446 14.98 -14.96 11.64
C ASN A 446 15.63 -16.06 12.49
N SER A 447 14.88 -17.15 12.63
CA SER A 447 15.39 -18.44 13.11
C SER A 447 15.89 -19.30 11.94
N VAL A 448 16.52 -20.45 12.25
CA VAL A 448 17.14 -21.37 11.27
C VAL A 448 16.26 -21.61 10.03
N GLY A 449 16.86 -21.46 8.84
CA GLY A 449 16.27 -21.89 7.57
C GLY A 449 15.23 -20.95 6.97
N THR A 450 14.99 -19.78 7.59
CA THR A 450 14.20 -18.70 6.97
C THR A 450 15.15 -17.79 6.20
N ALA A 451 14.82 -17.50 4.94
CA ALA A 451 15.78 -16.95 3.98
C ALA A 451 15.53 -15.48 3.63
N ILE A 452 16.63 -14.72 3.58
CA ILE A 452 16.76 -13.52 2.77
C ILE A 452 17.43 -13.91 1.46
N ALA A 453 16.83 -13.57 0.33
CA ALA A 453 17.40 -13.82 -1.00
C ALA A 453 17.48 -12.53 -1.80
N LEU A 454 18.69 -12.09 -2.11
CA LEU A 454 18.98 -10.89 -2.91
C LEU A 454 19.61 -11.32 -4.23
N THR A 455 18.95 -11.03 -5.35
CA THR A 455 19.46 -11.30 -6.71
C THR A 455 19.60 -10.02 -7.50
N ASP A 456 20.83 -9.68 -7.89
CA ASP A 456 21.14 -8.46 -8.64
C ASP A 456 20.57 -7.19 -7.97
N VAL A 457 20.77 -7.08 -6.66
CA VAL A 457 20.30 -5.95 -5.83
C VAL A 457 21.42 -4.93 -5.65
N ILE A 458 21.09 -3.65 -5.72
CA ILE A 458 21.96 -2.54 -5.32
C ILE A 458 21.62 -2.22 -3.85
N LEU A 459 22.47 -2.63 -2.90
CA LEU A 459 22.31 -2.40 -1.47
C LEU A 459 23.37 -1.38 -1.02
N ASP A 460 23.16 -0.12 -1.37
CA ASP A 460 24.21 0.90 -1.33
C ASP A 460 23.90 2.06 -0.38
N ASP A 461 24.92 2.69 0.18
CA ASP A 461 24.84 3.92 0.98
C ASP A 461 23.90 3.83 2.20
N ASN A 462 23.58 2.64 2.70
CA ASN A 462 22.73 2.49 3.88
C ASN A 462 23.55 2.64 5.17
N ILE A 463 22.92 3.24 6.19
CA ILE A 463 23.61 3.74 7.37
C ILE A 463 22.96 3.18 8.64
N VAL A 464 23.80 2.76 9.57
CA VAL A 464 23.43 2.56 10.97
C VAL A 464 24.20 3.56 11.82
N LEU A 465 23.49 4.48 12.47
CA LEU A 465 24.12 5.59 13.19
C LEU A 465 24.71 5.18 14.54
N GLY A 466 24.08 4.24 15.25
CA GLY A 466 24.53 3.83 16.59
C GLY A 466 24.63 4.99 17.59
N THR A 467 23.68 5.95 17.54
CA THR A 467 23.77 7.19 18.32
C THR A 467 23.65 6.98 19.83
N ASP A 468 23.21 5.81 20.30
CA ASP A 468 23.11 5.44 21.71
C ASP A 468 23.98 4.22 22.04
N VAL A 469 24.69 4.26 23.19
CA VAL A 469 25.65 3.24 23.64
C VAL A 469 25.01 1.90 24.01
N THR A 470 23.67 1.83 24.02
CA THR A 470 22.89 0.61 24.22
C THR A 470 22.41 -0.04 22.92
N ALA A 471 22.56 0.63 21.77
CA ALA A 471 22.17 0.13 20.45
C ALA A 471 23.41 -0.45 19.73
N PRO A 472 23.49 -1.77 19.50
CA PRO A 472 24.61 -2.33 18.73
C PRO A 472 24.50 -1.89 17.28
N GLY A 473 25.32 -0.92 16.84
CA GLY A 473 25.27 -0.28 15.51
C GLY A 473 25.79 -1.16 14.36
N ASN A 474 25.10 -2.25 14.07
CA ASN A 474 25.59 -3.32 13.17
C ASN A 474 24.90 -3.36 11.81
N GLY A 475 25.63 -3.74 10.77
CA GLY A 475 25.08 -4.04 9.45
C GLY A 475 24.54 -2.81 8.72
N GLY A 476 25.41 -1.98 8.15
CA GLY A 476 24.99 -0.79 7.41
C GLY A 476 24.03 -1.15 6.27
N GLY A 477 24.44 -2.11 5.43
CA GLY A 477 23.60 -2.68 4.37
C GLY A 477 22.59 -3.71 4.89
N LEU A 478 23.09 -4.86 5.35
CA LEU A 478 22.28 -5.98 5.84
C LEU A 478 22.78 -6.47 7.20
N HIS A 479 21.87 -6.62 8.15
CA HIS A 479 22.11 -7.27 9.44
C HIS A 479 21.20 -8.49 9.62
N VAL A 480 21.77 -9.62 10.05
CA VAL A 480 21.01 -10.84 10.34
C VAL A 480 21.15 -11.22 11.81
N THR A 481 20.12 -10.89 12.60
CA THR A 481 19.97 -11.35 13.97
C THR A 481 19.66 -12.86 13.99
N GLY A 482 20.51 -13.63 14.67
CA GLY A 482 20.25 -15.05 14.92
C GLY A 482 20.78 -15.96 13.82
N SER A 483 19.99 -16.93 13.40
CA SER A 483 20.43 -18.05 12.55
C SER A 483 19.72 -18.11 11.19
N GLY A 484 19.18 -16.97 10.73
CA GLY A 484 18.60 -16.85 9.38
C GLY A 484 19.65 -17.10 8.30
N ASP A 485 19.21 -17.67 7.17
CA ASP A 485 20.08 -17.91 6.03
C ASP A 485 19.97 -16.76 5.02
N VAL A 486 21.08 -16.39 4.42
CA VAL A 486 21.17 -15.32 3.42
C VAL A 486 21.79 -15.85 2.14
N LEU A 487 21.15 -15.53 1.02
CA LEU A 487 21.71 -15.68 -0.31
C LEU A 487 21.83 -14.32 -0.99
N ILE A 488 23.04 -13.97 -1.41
CA ILE A 488 23.34 -12.81 -2.25
C ILE A 488 23.94 -13.32 -3.56
N SER A 489 23.25 -13.08 -4.67
CA SER A 489 23.65 -13.52 -6.01
C SER A 489 23.74 -12.32 -6.94
N GLY A 490 24.97 -11.89 -7.24
CA GLY A 490 25.21 -10.68 -8.02
C GLY A 490 24.93 -9.40 -7.22
N GLY A 491 24.78 -8.27 -7.92
CA GLY A 491 24.50 -6.97 -7.30
C GLY A 491 25.70 -6.27 -6.64
N THR A 492 25.41 -5.14 -5.98
CA THR A 492 26.39 -4.34 -5.24
C THR A 492 25.97 -4.20 -3.78
N VAL A 493 26.96 -4.18 -2.90
CA VAL A 493 26.85 -3.75 -1.51
C VAL A 493 27.93 -2.70 -1.33
N SER A 494 27.58 -1.43 -1.52
CA SER A 494 28.57 -0.37 -1.62
C SER A 494 28.31 0.84 -0.73
N GLY A 495 29.36 1.43 -0.14
CA GLY A 495 29.22 2.71 0.58
C GLY A 495 28.40 2.65 1.88
N ASN A 496 28.08 1.45 2.36
CA ASN A 496 27.30 1.29 3.58
C ASN A 496 28.17 1.55 4.82
N ILE A 497 27.55 2.08 5.88
CA ILE A 497 28.23 2.50 7.11
C ILE A 497 27.56 1.84 8.31
N ALA A 498 28.36 1.15 9.14
CA ALA A 498 27.94 0.64 10.43
C ALA A 498 28.77 1.30 11.55
N ALA A 499 28.10 1.79 12.59
CA ALA A 499 28.78 2.39 13.74
C ALA A 499 29.65 1.41 14.53
N LEU A 500 29.40 0.09 14.42
CA LEU A 500 30.13 -0.95 15.15
C LEU A 500 30.71 -2.01 14.21
N GLU A 501 29.89 -2.89 13.65
CA GLU A 501 30.34 -4.07 12.87
C GLU A 501 29.61 -4.24 11.54
N GLY A 502 30.29 -4.84 10.56
CA GLY A 502 29.66 -5.27 9.31
C GLY A 502 29.16 -4.09 8.48
N GLY A 503 30.06 -3.22 8.04
CA GLY A 503 29.69 -2.00 7.30
C GLY A 503 28.75 -2.31 6.14
N GLY A 504 29.11 -3.29 5.30
CA GLY A 504 28.23 -3.85 4.28
C GLY A 504 27.27 -4.90 4.84
N LEU A 505 27.81 -6.04 5.26
CA LEU A 505 27.06 -7.23 5.62
C LEU A 505 27.43 -7.75 7.00
N TRP A 506 26.43 -8.11 7.81
CA TRP A 506 26.62 -8.74 9.12
C TRP A 506 25.89 -10.08 9.18
N ASN A 507 26.65 -11.17 9.36
CA ASN A 507 26.13 -12.53 9.49
C ASN A 507 26.18 -13.00 10.94
N GLY A 508 25.04 -13.47 11.46
CA GLY A 508 24.95 -14.11 12.76
C GLY A 508 25.43 -15.56 12.76
N LEU A 509 24.63 -16.46 13.34
CA LEU A 509 24.88 -17.90 13.46
C LEU A 509 24.48 -18.71 12.23
N GLY A 510 23.76 -18.10 11.29
CA GLY A 510 23.23 -18.74 10.09
C GLY A 510 24.25 -18.88 8.95
N ILE A 511 23.76 -19.24 7.77
CA ILE A 511 24.59 -19.35 6.56
C ILE A 511 24.41 -18.09 5.70
N MET A 512 25.50 -17.37 5.44
CA MET A 512 25.54 -16.33 4.41
C MET A 512 26.30 -16.84 3.19
N THR A 513 25.62 -16.91 2.05
CA THR A 513 26.21 -17.28 0.75
C THR A 513 26.25 -16.08 -0.19
N ILE A 514 27.42 -15.75 -0.72
CA ILE A 514 27.65 -14.66 -1.66
C ILE A 514 28.24 -15.25 -2.94
N ASN A 515 27.61 -15.02 -4.08
CA ASN A 515 28.04 -15.63 -5.35
C ASN A 515 27.72 -14.76 -6.57
N ASN A 516 27.94 -15.36 -7.75
CA ASN A 516 27.54 -14.82 -9.05
C ASN A 516 28.06 -13.41 -9.35
N GLY A 517 29.29 -13.11 -8.92
CA GLY A 517 29.94 -11.84 -9.23
C GLY A 517 29.48 -10.65 -8.40
N ALA A 518 28.87 -10.89 -7.22
CA ALA A 518 28.56 -9.82 -6.27
C ALA A 518 29.80 -8.95 -5.96
N VAL A 519 29.55 -7.64 -5.78
CA VAL A 519 30.58 -6.64 -5.48
C VAL A 519 30.30 -6.04 -4.10
N ILE A 520 31.26 -6.14 -3.20
CA ILE A 520 31.20 -5.55 -1.85
C ILE A 520 32.29 -4.48 -1.80
N ASP A 521 31.90 -3.21 -1.93
CA ASP A 521 32.86 -2.11 -2.14
C ASP A 521 32.70 -0.94 -1.17
N SER A 522 33.80 -0.32 -0.74
CA SER A 522 33.76 0.97 -0.05
C SER A 522 32.87 1.02 1.21
N ASN A 523 32.62 -0.10 1.87
CA ASN A 523 31.83 -0.14 3.10
C ASN A 523 32.72 0.13 4.33
N THR A 524 32.14 0.74 5.37
CA THR A 524 32.86 1.18 6.57
C THR A 524 32.24 0.65 7.85
N ALA A 525 33.06 0.08 8.74
CA ALA A 525 32.69 -0.29 10.10
C ALA A 525 33.56 0.46 11.12
N SER A 526 32.92 1.17 12.06
CA SER A 526 33.59 2.15 12.94
C SER A 526 33.75 1.73 14.41
N GLY A 527 33.48 0.47 14.73
CA GLY A 527 33.65 -0.05 16.08
C GLY A 527 35.10 0.01 16.57
N VAL A 528 35.27 0.45 17.82
CA VAL A 528 36.56 0.84 18.38
C VAL A 528 37.30 -0.30 19.08
N ALA A 529 36.63 -1.42 19.37
CA ALA A 529 37.18 -2.57 20.06
C ALA A 529 37.88 -3.55 19.10
N PRO A 530 38.79 -4.42 19.61
CA PRO A 530 39.51 -5.39 18.79
C PRO A 530 38.62 -6.41 18.07
N ASP A 531 37.47 -6.71 18.66
CA ASP A 531 36.43 -7.62 18.19
C ASP A 531 35.35 -6.94 17.33
N ASP A 532 35.47 -5.62 17.12
CA ASP A 532 34.65 -4.89 16.15
C ASP A 532 35.34 -4.82 14.77
N GLY A 533 34.55 -4.54 13.72
CA GLY A 533 35.05 -4.29 12.36
C GLY A 533 34.26 -5.03 11.29
N GLY A 534 34.95 -5.64 10.31
CA GLY A 534 34.28 -6.25 9.16
C GLY A 534 33.72 -5.17 8.23
N GLY A 535 34.58 -4.27 7.72
CA GLY A 535 34.14 -3.14 6.90
C GLY A 535 33.23 -3.59 5.76
N GLY A 536 33.64 -4.63 5.03
CA GLY A 536 32.81 -5.28 4.03
C GLY A 536 31.84 -6.27 4.67
N ILE A 537 32.39 -7.28 5.36
CA ILE A 537 31.62 -8.41 5.90
C ILE A 537 32.09 -8.73 7.33
N PHE A 538 31.15 -8.83 8.26
CA PHE A 538 31.35 -9.38 9.59
C PHE A 538 30.62 -10.72 9.76
N ASN A 539 31.30 -11.73 10.32
CA ASN A 539 30.75 -13.06 10.57
C ASN A 539 30.88 -13.45 12.04
N ASN A 540 29.74 -13.55 12.73
CA ASN A 540 29.64 -13.80 14.17
C ASN A 540 29.32 -15.27 14.48
N GLY A 541 30.24 -16.17 14.13
CA GLY A 541 30.12 -17.58 14.49
C GLY A 541 29.33 -18.45 13.51
N GLY A 542 28.64 -17.86 12.53
CA GLY A 542 27.95 -18.55 11.45
C GLY A 542 28.86 -19.06 10.34
N THR A 543 28.25 -19.49 9.23
CA THR A 543 28.96 -19.94 8.03
C THR A 543 28.92 -18.87 6.96
N LEU A 544 30.10 -18.35 6.58
CA LEU A 544 30.26 -17.47 5.44
C LEU A 544 30.82 -18.26 4.25
N THR A 545 30.06 -18.29 3.15
CA THR A 545 30.47 -18.93 1.89
C THR A 545 30.50 -17.90 0.78
N ILE A 546 31.68 -17.61 0.24
CA ILE A 546 31.88 -16.82 -0.97
C ILE A 546 32.24 -17.76 -2.11
N ASP A 547 31.38 -17.84 -3.11
CA ASP A 547 31.54 -18.71 -4.29
C ASP A 547 31.49 -17.91 -5.58
N GLY A 548 32.66 -17.51 -6.07
CA GLY A 548 32.82 -16.88 -7.38
C GLY A 548 33.24 -17.85 -8.49
N THR A 549 32.95 -19.15 -8.37
CA THR A 549 33.33 -20.12 -9.41
C THR A 549 32.69 -19.83 -10.77
N SER A 550 31.42 -19.42 -10.77
CA SER A 550 30.68 -19.03 -11.98
C SER A 550 31.04 -17.63 -12.45
N SER A 551 31.13 -16.67 -11.53
CA SER A 551 31.52 -15.28 -11.79
C SER A 551 32.24 -14.73 -10.56
N LEU A 552 33.39 -14.08 -10.77
CA LEU A 552 34.33 -13.70 -9.71
C LEU A 552 33.72 -12.69 -8.74
N VAL A 553 33.64 -13.03 -7.44
CA VAL A 553 33.20 -12.11 -6.40
C VAL A 553 34.31 -11.10 -6.08
N THR A 554 33.97 -9.83 -5.91
CA THR A 554 34.92 -8.75 -5.60
C THR A 554 34.58 -8.12 -4.25
N ILE A 555 35.58 -8.00 -3.38
CA ILE A 555 35.49 -7.34 -2.08
C ILE A 555 36.61 -6.30 -2.04
N SER A 556 36.28 -5.02 -2.18
CA SER A 556 37.28 -3.97 -2.34
C SER A 556 37.03 -2.69 -1.57
N ASN A 557 38.09 -1.95 -1.26
CA ASN A 557 38.02 -0.62 -0.63
C ASN A 557 37.25 -0.57 0.70
N ASN A 558 36.98 -1.71 1.33
CA ASN A 558 36.24 -1.76 2.57
C ASN A 558 37.16 -1.46 3.75
N THR A 559 36.66 -0.72 4.73
CA THR A 559 37.46 -0.17 5.81
C THR A 559 36.88 -0.50 7.18
N ALA A 560 37.71 -1.05 8.07
CA ALA A 560 37.44 -1.06 9.51
C ALA A 560 38.23 0.08 10.16
N ASP A 561 37.57 1.24 10.34
CA ASP A 561 38.23 2.51 10.67
C ASP A 561 38.20 2.86 12.16
N GLY A 562 37.50 2.07 12.98
CA GLY A 562 37.55 2.22 14.43
C GLY A 562 38.95 1.91 14.99
N THR A 563 39.27 2.45 16.17
CA THR A 563 40.67 2.50 16.66
C THR A 563 41.37 1.15 16.79
N ALA A 564 40.62 0.10 17.11
CA ALA A 564 41.11 -1.28 17.12
C ALA A 564 40.34 -2.18 16.13
N GLY A 565 39.64 -1.57 15.16
CA GLY A 565 38.82 -2.25 14.17
C GLY A 565 39.63 -3.20 13.27
N SER A 566 39.00 -4.30 12.90
CA SER A 566 39.64 -5.46 12.29
C SER A 566 38.91 -5.95 11.04
N GLY A 567 39.59 -6.67 10.15
CA GLY A 567 38.94 -7.29 8.99
C GLY A 567 38.32 -6.28 8.03
N GLY A 568 39.13 -5.48 7.33
CA GLY A 568 38.62 -4.45 6.41
C GLY A 568 37.67 -5.03 5.36
N GLY A 569 38.09 -6.10 4.70
CA GLY A 569 37.26 -6.88 3.78
C GLY A 569 36.33 -7.84 4.52
N ILE A 570 36.90 -8.80 5.23
CA ILE A 570 36.17 -9.82 6.00
C ILE A 570 36.72 -9.91 7.42
N PHE A 571 35.83 -9.85 8.41
CA PHE A 571 36.15 -10.20 9.79
C PHE A 571 35.27 -11.35 10.28
N SER A 572 35.87 -12.37 10.89
CA SER A 572 35.15 -13.49 11.47
C SER A 572 35.65 -13.77 12.89
N ILE A 573 34.76 -13.69 13.88
CA ILE A 573 35.10 -14.00 15.27
C ILE A 573 34.80 -15.46 15.65
N GLY A 574 34.17 -16.21 14.75
CA GLY A 574 33.92 -17.65 14.91
C GLY A 574 33.43 -18.28 13.59
N GLY A 575 33.12 -19.58 13.63
CA GLY A 575 32.41 -20.24 12.52
C GLY A 575 33.30 -20.65 11.33
N ALA A 576 32.68 -20.91 10.18
CA ALA A 576 33.38 -21.37 8.99
C ALA A 576 33.38 -20.30 7.89
N VAL A 577 34.56 -19.97 7.38
CA VAL A 577 34.75 -19.04 6.26
C VAL A 577 35.32 -19.80 5.07
N THR A 578 34.54 -19.92 4.01
CA THR A 578 34.99 -20.51 2.74
C THR A 578 34.96 -19.45 1.65
N VAL A 579 36.11 -19.20 1.02
CA VAL A 579 36.23 -18.26 -0.09
C VAL A 579 36.80 -18.99 -1.30
N THR A 580 36.03 -19.05 -2.37
CA THR A 580 36.42 -19.67 -3.62
C THR A 580 36.29 -18.65 -4.75
N SER A 581 37.36 -18.46 -5.54
CA SER A 581 37.37 -17.59 -6.71
C SER A 581 36.90 -16.16 -6.39
N ALA A 582 37.73 -15.41 -5.66
CA ALA A 582 37.39 -14.03 -5.27
C ALA A 582 38.61 -13.09 -5.35
N ASN A 583 38.34 -11.81 -5.60
CA ASN A 583 39.31 -10.72 -5.49
C ASN A 583 39.03 -9.92 -4.21
N LEU A 584 40.00 -9.90 -3.30
CA LEU A 584 39.98 -9.05 -2.11
C LEU A 584 41.08 -8.00 -2.27
N THR A 585 40.70 -6.76 -2.57
CA THR A 585 41.68 -5.72 -2.92
C THR A 585 41.46 -4.39 -2.24
N PHE A 586 42.52 -3.71 -1.81
CA PHE A 586 42.44 -2.36 -1.23
C PHE A 586 41.57 -2.26 0.03
N ASN A 587 41.36 -3.37 0.74
CA ASN A 587 40.65 -3.33 2.01
C ASN A 587 41.62 -2.96 3.15
N ALA A 588 41.14 -2.17 4.12
CA ALA A 588 41.97 -1.59 5.17
C ALA A 588 41.38 -1.83 6.57
N ALA A 589 42.25 -2.07 7.55
CA ALA A 589 41.86 -2.15 8.95
C ALA A 589 42.91 -1.51 9.86
N ASN A 590 42.49 -0.82 10.92
CA ASN A 590 43.42 -0.18 11.84
C ASN A 590 44.23 -1.19 12.67
N ARG A 591 43.62 -2.31 13.11
CA ARG A 591 44.30 -3.30 13.95
C ARG A 591 44.89 -4.45 13.16
N ALA A 592 44.05 -5.24 12.49
CA ALA A 592 44.47 -6.48 11.87
C ALA A 592 43.56 -6.89 10.68
N GLY A 593 44.14 -7.71 9.79
CA GLY A 593 43.45 -8.33 8.66
C GLY A 593 42.78 -7.36 7.69
N GLY A 594 43.52 -6.45 7.05
CA GLY A 594 42.97 -5.55 6.03
C GLY A 594 42.07 -6.27 5.01
N GLY A 595 42.51 -7.43 4.52
CA GLY A 595 41.71 -8.28 3.65
C GLY A 595 40.79 -9.24 4.40
N ILE A 596 41.37 -10.10 5.25
CA ILE A 596 40.64 -11.11 6.04
C ILE A 596 41.27 -11.22 7.43
N GLU A 597 40.44 -11.25 8.47
CA GLU A 597 40.80 -11.77 9.80
C GLU A 597 39.81 -12.84 10.25
N VAL A 598 40.34 -13.95 10.79
CA VAL A 598 39.56 -15.01 11.44
C VAL A 598 40.18 -15.27 12.80
N VAL A 599 39.46 -14.98 13.88
CA VAL A 599 39.93 -15.14 15.27
C VAL A 599 39.82 -16.61 15.68
N ASP A 600 38.59 -17.12 15.68
CA ASP A 600 38.27 -18.51 15.94
C ASP A 600 37.51 -19.12 14.75
N GLY A 601 37.60 -20.44 14.59
CA GLY A 601 36.91 -21.16 13.52
C GLY A 601 37.84 -21.68 12.42
N THR A 602 37.30 -21.81 11.20
CA THR A 602 38.04 -22.37 10.05
C THR A 602 38.03 -21.43 8.86
N VAL A 603 39.13 -21.37 8.13
CA VAL A 603 39.25 -20.62 6.88
C VAL A 603 39.74 -21.52 5.75
N SER A 604 39.05 -21.49 4.62
CA SER A 604 39.42 -22.21 3.40
C SER A 604 39.42 -21.25 2.22
N LEU A 605 40.59 -21.05 1.60
CA LEU A 605 40.78 -20.14 0.47
C LEU A 605 41.20 -20.95 -0.77
N ARG A 606 40.46 -20.81 -1.87
CA ARG A 606 40.79 -21.43 -3.16
C ARG A 606 40.65 -20.42 -4.29
N ASN A 607 41.72 -20.21 -5.06
CA ASN A 607 41.75 -19.23 -6.17
C ASN A 607 41.39 -17.81 -5.70
N VAL A 608 41.96 -17.36 -4.58
CA VAL A 608 41.69 -16.03 -4.00
C VAL A 608 42.87 -15.11 -4.22
N ASN A 609 42.62 -13.91 -4.74
CA ASN A 609 43.61 -12.84 -4.85
C ASN A 609 43.49 -11.89 -3.66
N LEU A 610 44.58 -11.70 -2.92
CA LEU A 610 44.69 -10.75 -1.82
C LEU A 610 45.70 -9.67 -2.20
N ILE A 611 45.24 -8.53 -2.73
CA ILE A 611 46.11 -7.52 -3.34
C ILE A 611 45.92 -6.17 -2.65
N ASN A 612 47.01 -5.54 -2.20
CA ASN A 612 46.99 -4.19 -1.61
C ASN A 612 46.02 -4.02 -0.43
N ASN A 613 45.83 -5.06 0.38
CA ASN A 613 45.08 -4.93 1.63
C ASN A 613 46.02 -4.49 2.76
N ASP A 614 45.59 -3.55 3.60
CA ASP A 614 46.42 -2.90 4.61
C ASP A 614 45.91 -3.14 6.04
N ALA A 615 46.83 -3.42 6.97
CA ALA A 615 46.54 -3.54 8.39
C ALA A 615 47.62 -2.82 9.20
N GLY A 616 47.19 -2.05 10.21
CA GLY A 616 48.13 -1.35 11.10
C GLY A 616 48.42 0.10 10.71
N SER A 617 47.63 0.70 9.82
CA SER A 617 47.67 2.14 9.56
C SER A 617 46.84 2.90 10.61
N ALA A 618 47.37 2.97 11.84
CA ALA A 618 47.17 4.21 12.58
C ALA A 618 47.66 5.33 11.66
N ALA A 619 46.77 6.26 11.31
CA ALA A 619 47.10 7.41 10.48
C ALA A 619 48.46 7.97 10.90
N PRO A 620 49.38 8.26 9.95
CA PRO A 620 50.61 8.95 10.33
C PRO A 620 50.17 10.24 11.01
N ALA A 621 50.50 10.38 12.28
CA ALA A 621 50.37 11.65 12.98
C ALA A 621 50.94 12.74 12.07
N PRO A 622 50.27 13.90 11.89
CA PRO A 622 50.82 14.97 11.07
C PRO A 622 52.09 15.48 11.77
N GLY A 623 53.24 14.99 11.31
CA GLY A 623 54.50 15.14 12.00
C GLY A 623 55.70 14.85 11.10
N ASN A 624 56.01 15.82 10.24
CA ASN A 624 57.33 16.19 9.72
C ASN A 624 58.42 15.09 9.54
N GLY A 625 58.76 14.83 8.28
CA GLY A 625 60.14 14.83 7.77
C GLY A 625 61.01 13.59 8.04
N GLY A 626 61.42 12.93 6.95
CA GLY A 626 62.49 11.93 6.90
C GLY A 626 62.58 11.24 5.56
#